data_AF-A0ABB0MVM1-F1
#
_entry.id   AF-A0ABB0MVM1-F1
#
_cell.length_a   1.000
_cell.length_b   1.000
_cell.length_c   1.000
_cell.angle_alpha   90.00
_cell.angle_beta   90.00
_cell.angle_gamma   90.00
#
_symmetry.space_group_name_H-M   'P 1'
#
loop_
_entity.id
_entity.type
_entity.pdbx_description
1 polymer ?
#
loop_
_entity_poly.entity_id
_entity_poly.type
_entity_poly.pdbx_seq_one_letter_code
_entity_poly.pdbx_strand_id
1 'polypeptide(L)'
;MNEVDFYEPFMDEPIAIPNKPYTEEELVEFVKEHQRPTLRRLRPEEMFETWEDDLNGIHIVAFAEKSDPDGYEFLEILKQVARDNTDNPDLSILWIDPDDFPLLVAYWEKTFKIDLFRPQIGVVNVTDADSVWMEIPDDDDLPTAEELEDWIEDVLSGKINTEDDDEDDDDDDNSDEEDNDDSDDDDDE
;
A
#
# COMPACT_ATOMS: atom_id res chain seq x y z
N MET A 1 -15.10 15.47 37.31
CA MET A 1 -14.09 14.54 36.77
C MET A 1 -13.79 15.01 35.36
N ASN A 2 -12.52 14.99 34.97
CA ASN A 2 -12.10 15.44 33.65
C ASN A 2 -12.48 14.37 32.61
N GLU A 3 -12.69 14.82 31.38
CA GLU A 3 -12.87 13.97 30.20
C GLU A 3 -11.51 13.55 29.65
N VAL A 4 -11.46 12.35 29.06
CA VAL A 4 -10.31 11.87 28.30
C VAL A 4 -10.79 11.62 26.88
N ASP A 5 -10.17 12.35 25.96
CA ASP A 5 -10.43 12.27 24.52
C ASP A 5 -9.29 11.49 23.87
N PHE A 6 -9.63 10.49 23.05
CA PHE A 6 -8.69 9.73 22.24
C PHE A 6 -8.64 10.33 20.83
N TYR A 7 -7.44 10.64 20.34
CA TYR A 7 -7.22 11.17 19.01
C TYR A 7 -6.56 10.10 18.16
N GLU A 8 -7.32 9.52 17.25
CA GLU A 8 -6.76 8.66 16.22
C GLU A 8 -5.90 9.51 15.26
N PRO A 9 -4.73 9.01 14.81
CA PRO A 9 -3.92 9.69 13.81
C PRO A 9 -4.73 10.12 12.59
N PHE A 10 -4.52 11.37 12.16
CA PHE A 10 -5.13 11.97 10.96
C PHE A 10 -6.66 12.20 11.01
N MET A 11 -7.31 11.93 12.14
CA MET A 11 -8.71 12.27 12.37
C MET A 11 -8.86 13.68 12.95
N ASP A 12 -9.92 14.39 12.53
CA ASP A 12 -10.18 15.77 12.98
C ASP A 12 -10.93 15.79 14.33
N GLU A 13 -11.82 14.83 14.55
CA GLU A 13 -12.64 14.72 15.75
C GLU A 13 -12.14 13.57 16.66
N PRO A 14 -12.04 13.80 17.98
CA PRO A 14 -11.66 12.75 18.91
C PRO A 14 -12.83 11.82 19.28
N ILE A 15 -12.49 10.65 19.82
CA ILE A 15 -13.43 9.74 20.47
C ILE A 15 -13.37 9.97 21.97
N ALA A 16 -14.47 10.41 22.57
CA ALA A 16 -14.56 10.57 24.02
C ALA A 16 -14.66 9.20 24.70
N ILE A 17 -13.71 8.87 25.59
CA ILE A 17 -13.70 7.57 26.27
C ILE A 17 -14.95 7.46 27.17
N PRO A 18 -15.78 6.40 27.03
CA PRO A 18 -17.04 6.25 27.75
C PRO A 18 -16.83 5.88 29.23
N ASN A 19 -17.93 5.87 30.00
CA ASN A 19 -18.00 5.28 31.37
C ASN A 19 -17.14 5.94 32.46
N LYS A 20 -17.18 7.28 32.60
CA LYS A 20 -16.53 7.99 33.73
C LYS A 20 -17.08 7.52 35.11
N PRO A 21 -16.23 7.41 36.16
CA PRO A 21 -14.77 7.57 36.18
C PRO A 21 -14.02 6.38 35.59
N TYR A 22 -12.88 6.68 34.97
CA TYR A 22 -12.00 5.69 34.38
C TYR A 22 -11.11 4.99 35.41
N THR A 23 -10.97 3.68 35.26
CA THR A 23 -9.87 2.89 35.81
C THR A 23 -8.70 2.85 34.81
N GLU A 24 -7.50 2.49 35.30
CA GLU A 24 -6.34 2.25 34.42
C GLU A 24 -6.64 1.15 33.40
N GLU A 25 -7.31 0.08 33.84
CA GLU A 25 -7.68 -1.06 32.99
C GLU A 25 -8.62 -0.66 31.85
N GLU A 26 -9.65 0.15 32.12
CA GLU A 26 -10.58 0.66 31.09
C GLU A 26 -9.88 1.55 30.07
N LEU A 27 -8.92 2.39 30.49
CA LEU A 27 -8.14 3.21 29.57
C LEU A 27 -7.22 2.35 28.68
N VAL A 28 -6.56 1.35 29.26
CA VAL A 28 -5.68 0.44 28.52
C VAL A 28 -6.47 -0.42 27.54
N GLU A 29 -7.65 -0.90 27.93
CA GLU A 29 -8.52 -1.68 27.05
C GLU A 29 -9.01 -0.84 25.87
N PHE A 30 -9.46 0.40 26.14
CA PHE A 30 -9.89 1.32 25.07
C PHE A 30 -8.76 1.62 24.07
N VAL A 31 -7.55 1.91 24.56
CA VAL A 31 -6.39 2.18 23.68
C VAL A 31 -6.00 0.94 22.86
N LYS A 32 -6.11 -0.26 23.42
CA LYS A 32 -5.84 -1.51 22.70
C LYS A 32 -6.89 -1.80 21.61
N GLU A 33 -8.15 -1.53 21.90
CA GLU A 33 -9.25 -1.69 20.95
C GLU A 33 -9.11 -0.73 19.74
N HIS A 34 -8.56 0.47 19.97
CA HIS A 34 -8.34 1.50 18.94
C HIS A 34 -6.86 1.63 18.56
N GLN A 35 -6.05 0.58 18.77
CA GLN A 35 -4.60 0.64 18.59
C GLN A 35 -4.20 0.78 17.13
N ARG A 36 -5.01 0.23 16.21
CA ARG A 36 -4.74 0.23 14.77
C ARG A 36 -5.54 1.35 14.09
N PRO A 37 -4.89 2.43 13.63
CA PRO A 37 -5.56 3.50 12.91
C PRO A 37 -5.91 3.09 11.47
N THR A 38 -6.91 3.75 10.90
CA THR A 38 -7.27 3.62 9.48
C THR A 38 -6.15 4.13 8.58
N LEU A 39 -5.46 5.22 8.96
CA LEU A 39 -4.24 5.69 8.30
C LEU A 39 -3.10 5.76 9.31
N ARG A 40 -2.03 5.02 9.07
CA ARG A 40 -0.86 4.98 9.95
C ARG A 40 0.41 5.30 9.17
N ARG A 41 1.32 6.07 9.78
CA ARG A 41 2.62 6.38 9.21
C ARG A 41 3.63 5.32 9.63
N LEU A 42 4.38 4.75 8.69
CA LEU A 42 5.53 3.93 9.01
C LEU A 42 6.64 4.82 9.57
N ARG A 43 7.08 4.56 10.81
CA ARG A 43 8.15 5.32 11.46
C ARG A 43 9.37 4.43 11.72
N PRO A 44 10.61 4.92 11.56
CA PRO A 44 11.81 4.10 11.74
C PRO A 44 11.90 3.40 13.10
N GLU A 45 11.39 4.03 14.17
CA GLU A 45 11.43 3.47 15.52
C GLU A 45 10.54 2.24 15.76
N GLU A 46 9.48 2.06 14.96
CA GLU A 46 8.47 1.01 15.12
C GLU A 46 8.17 0.26 13.81
N MET A 47 9.06 0.39 12.81
CA MET A 47 8.81 -0.09 11.46
C MET A 47 8.52 -1.60 11.40
N PHE A 48 9.21 -2.41 12.21
CA PHE A 48 8.98 -3.85 12.26
C PHE A 48 7.66 -4.19 12.94
N GLU A 49 7.32 -3.52 14.04
CA GLU A 49 6.05 -3.74 14.75
C GLU A 49 4.86 -3.37 13.85
N THR A 50 4.97 -2.27 13.10
CA THR A 50 3.91 -1.84 12.17
C THR A 50 3.80 -2.77 10.97
N TRP A 51 4.93 -3.27 10.45
CA TRP A 51 4.94 -4.18 9.31
C TRP A 51 4.49 -5.61 9.67
N GLU A 52 4.76 -6.07 10.89
CA GLU A 52 4.27 -7.38 11.39
C GLU A 52 2.78 -7.35 11.76
N ASP A 53 2.18 -6.16 11.87
CA ASP A 53 0.77 -5.96 12.20
C ASP A 53 -0.09 -5.89 10.92
N ASP A 54 -0.06 -6.94 10.09
CA ASP A 54 -0.80 -7.07 8.82
C ASP A 54 -2.32 -7.26 9.00
N LEU A 55 -3.08 -7.06 7.93
CA LEU A 55 -4.50 -7.45 7.83
C LEU A 55 -4.62 -8.60 6.85
N ASN A 56 -4.96 -9.79 7.34
CA ASN A 56 -5.20 -10.97 6.49
C ASN A 56 -4.03 -11.32 5.53
N GLY A 57 -2.78 -11.09 5.94
CA GLY A 57 -1.58 -11.37 5.14
C GLY A 57 -1.17 -10.24 4.19
N ILE A 58 -1.87 -9.10 4.20
CA ILE A 58 -1.59 -7.98 3.30
C ILE A 58 -1.44 -6.64 4.06
N HIS A 59 -0.77 -5.69 3.42
CA HIS A 59 -0.84 -4.26 3.73
C HIS A 59 -1.31 -3.48 2.51
N ILE A 60 -2.20 -2.51 2.72
CA ILE A 60 -2.40 -1.42 1.76
C ILE A 60 -1.32 -0.39 2.06
N VAL A 61 -0.39 -0.18 1.14
CA VAL A 61 0.78 0.69 1.30
C VAL A 61 0.65 1.90 0.38
N ALA A 62 0.86 3.09 0.93
CA ALA A 62 0.90 4.32 0.15
C ALA A 62 2.26 5.02 0.32
N PHE A 63 2.96 5.29 -0.78
CA PHE A 63 4.16 6.12 -0.79
C PHE A 63 3.80 7.54 -1.17
N ALA A 64 4.19 8.51 -0.35
CA ALA A 64 4.00 9.93 -0.64
C ALA A 64 5.03 10.77 0.13
N GLU A 65 5.85 11.54 -0.58
CA GLU A 65 6.79 12.47 0.05
C GLU A 65 6.05 13.71 0.54
N LYS A 66 6.05 13.97 1.85
CA LYS A 66 5.29 15.11 2.39
C LYS A 66 5.84 16.48 1.96
N SER A 67 7.14 16.56 1.66
CA SER A 67 7.80 17.79 1.21
C SER A 67 7.55 18.14 -0.25
N ASP A 68 7.17 17.14 -1.05
CA ASP A 68 6.83 17.31 -2.44
C ASP A 68 5.36 17.79 -2.60
N PRO A 69 5.05 18.71 -3.52
CA PRO A 69 3.68 19.20 -3.72
C PRO A 69 2.68 18.08 -4.05
N ASP A 70 3.06 17.14 -4.91
CA ASP A 70 2.17 16.09 -5.41
C ASP A 70 2.02 15.02 -4.33
N GLY A 71 3.11 14.68 -3.63
CA GLY A 71 3.06 13.84 -2.44
C GLY A 71 2.21 14.43 -1.30
N TYR A 72 2.24 15.76 -1.10
CA TYR A 72 1.38 16.42 -0.14
C TYR A 72 -0.09 16.36 -0.55
N GLU A 73 -0.41 16.63 -1.81
CA GLU A 73 -1.78 16.56 -2.32
C GLU A 73 -2.36 15.14 -2.20
N PHE A 74 -1.59 14.13 -2.60
CA PHE A 74 -1.98 12.73 -2.45
C PHE A 74 -2.18 12.33 -0.98
N LEU A 75 -1.33 12.83 -0.07
CA LEU A 75 -1.51 12.61 1.36
C LEU A 75 -2.81 13.23 1.90
N GLU A 76 -3.27 14.38 1.39
CA GLU A 76 -4.56 14.95 1.78
C GLU A 76 -5.74 14.09 1.27
N ILE A 77 -5.62 13.50 0.07
CA ILE A 77 -6.58 12.53 -0.45
C ILE A 77 -6.64 11.28 0.45
N LEU A 78 -5.50 10.71 0.83
CA LEU A 78 -5.42 9.57 1.75
C LEU A 78 -6.10 9.85 3.09
N LYS A 79 -5.89 11.05 3.65
CA LYS A 79 -6.55 11.46 4.90
C LYS A 79 -8.06 11.59 4.72
N GLN A 80 -8.53 12.09 3.59
CA GLN A 80 -9.96 12.17 3.32
C GLN A 80 -10.59 10.78 3.27
N VAL A 81 -10.02 9.86 2.49
CA VAL A 81 -10.49 8.47 2.39
C VAL A 81 -10.46 7.78 3.76
N ALA A 82 -9.39 7.97 4.54
CA ALA A 82 -9.29 7.40 5.88
C ALA A 82 -10.36 7.93 6.84
N ARG A 83 -10.68 9.23 6.79
CA ARG A 83 -11.75 9.82 7.61
C ARG A 83 -13.12 9.28 7.21
N ASP A 84 -13.38 9.16 5.91
CA ASP A 84 -14.66 8.69 5.39
C ASP A 84 -14.88 7.20 5.72
N ASN A 85 -13.78 6.44 5.91
CA ASN A 85 -13.78 5.00 6.20
C ASN A 85 -13.28 4.63 7.61
N THR A 86 -13.25 5.58 8.55
CA THR A 86 -12.66 5.36 9.89
C THR A 86 -13.36 4.26 10.71
N ASP A 87 -14.65 4.02 10.44
CA ASP A 87 -15.45 2.99 11.10
C ASP A 87 -15.24 1.58 10.51
N ASN A 88 -14.41 1.42 9.46
CA ASN A 88 -14.14 0.13 8.84
C ASN A 88 -12.94 -0.58 9.50
N PRO A 89 -13.16 -1.63 10.31
CA PRO A 89 -12.08 -2.31 11.04
C PRO A 89 -11.16 -3.12 10.12
N ASP A 90 -11.60 -3.42 8.90
CA ASP A 90 -10.85 -4.17 7.91
C ASP A 90 -9.99 -3.25 7.02
N LEU A 91 -10.00 -1.93 7.26
CA LEU A 91 -9.17 -0.97 6.55
C LEU A 91 -8.04 -0.43 7.43
N SER A 92 -6.80 -0.61 6.97
CA SER A 92 -5.63 0.09 7.51
C SER A 92 -4.62 0.35 6.40
N ILE A 93 -4.39 1.64 6.12
CA ILE A 93 -3.46 2.12 5.10
C ILE A 93 -2.15 2.52 5.78
N LEU A 94 -1.05 1.95 5.31
CA LEU A 94 0.30 2.27 5.75
C LEU A 94 0.91 3.32 4.83
N TRP A 95 0.92 4.58 5.27
CA TRP A 95 1.64 5.65 4.59
C TRP A 95 3.14 5.59 4.92
N ILE A 96 3.97 5.59 3.89
CA ILE A 96 5.42 5.65 3.96
C ILE A 96 5.89 6.93 3.26
N ASP A 97 6.62 7.76 4.00
CA ASP A 97 7.35 8.88 3.43
C ASP A 97 8.75 8.38 3.01
N PRO A 98 9.09 8.32 1.70
CA PRO A 98 10.36 7.76 1.24
C PRO A 98 11.58 8.45 1.87
N ASP A 99 11.46 9.73 2.23
CA ASP A 99 12.51 10.53 2.87
C ASP A 99 12.89 10.02 4.27
N ASP A 100 11.98 9.34 4.97
CA ASP A 100 12.28 8.71 6.27
C ASP A 100 13.18 7.47 6.12
N PHE A 101 13.22 6.88 4.92
CA PHE A 101 13.87 5.59 4.64
C PHE A 101 14.77 5.61 3.40
N PRO A 102 15.76 6.51 3.30
CA PRO A 102 16.56 6.71 2.09
C PRO A 102 17.37 5.46 1.67
N LEU A 103 17.62 4.53 2.60
CA LEU A 103 18.31 3.27 2.31
C LEU A 103 17.41 2.18 1.73
N LEU A 104 16.09 2.32 1.84
CA LEU A 104 15.10 1.34 1.37
C LEU A 104 14.47 1.74 0.04
N VAL A 105 14.53 3.01 -0.37
CA VAL A 105 13.98 3.49 -1.64
C VAL A 105 14.39 2.61 -2.83
N ALA A 106 15.69 2.43 -3.05
CA ALA A 106 16.20 1.61 -4.15
C ALA A 106 15.81 0.12 -4.05
N TYR A 107 15.52 -0.37 -2.84
CA TYR A 107 15.02 -1.72 -2.64
C TYR A 107 13.54 -1.82 -3.03
N TRP A 108 12.72 -0.87 -2.60
CA TRP A 108 11.29 -0.83 -2.92
C TRP A 108 11.04 -0.63 -4.42
N GLU A 109 11.70 0.34 -5.06
CA GLU A 109 11.58 0.55 -6.51
C GLU A 109 11.93 -0.72 -7.30
N LYS A 110 12.97 -1.44 -6.88
CA LYS A 110 13.38 -2.69 -7.53
C LYS A 110 12.40 -3.83 -7.26
N THR A 111 11.90 -3.94 -6.04
CA THR A 111 11.05 -5.07 -5.60
C THR A 111 9.66 -4.93 -6.19
N PHE A 112 9.08 -3.74 -6.06
CA PHE A 112 7.71 -3.44 -6.45
C PHE A 112 7.60 -2.89 -7.88
N LYS A 113 8.74 -2.63 -8.56
CA LYS A 113 8.80 -2.09 -9.93
C LYS A 113 8.06 -0.75 -10.09
N ILE A 114 8.05 0.06 -9.03
CA ILE A 114 7.43 1.39 -8.97
C ILE A 114 8.48 2.51 -8.99
N ASP A 115 8.02 3.73 -9.27
CA ASP A 115 8.82 4.95 -9.17
C ASP A 115 8.43 5.73 -7.91
N LEU A 116 9.34 5.81 -6.93
CA LEU A 116 9.09 6.49 -5.66
C LEU A 116 9.33 7.99 -5.69
N PHE A 117 9.70 8.56 -6.85
CA PHE A 117 9.62 10.00 -7.08
C PHE A 117 8.18 10.48 -7.26
N ARG A 118 7.22 9.55 -7.38
CA ARG A 118 5.81 9.82 -7.60
C ARG A 118 4.99 9.22 -6.46
N PRO A 119 3.79 9.77 -6.17
CA PRO A 119 2.86 9.12 -5.26
C PRO A 119 2.46 7.73 -5.77
N GLN A 120 2.41 6.75 -4.88
CA GLN A 120 2.03 5.36 -5.20
C GLN A 120 1.06 4.84 -4.14
N ILE A 121 0.12 3.99 -4.53
CA ILE A 121 -0.64 3.16 -3.59
C ILE A 121 -0.81 1.75 -4.16
N GLY A 122 -0.66 0.76 -3.30
CA GLY A 122 -0.69 -0.64 -3.69
C GLY A 122 -1.02 -1.56 -2.53
N VAL A 123 -1.21 -2.83 -2.86
CA VAL A 123 -1.32 -3.93 -1.92
C VAL A 123 -0.02 -4.71 -1.93
N VAL A 124 0.51 -5.02 -0.75
CA VAL A 124 1.72 -5.84 -0.60
C VAL A 124 1.39 -7.06 0.25
N ASN A 125 1.67 -8.26 -0.28
CA ASN A 125 1.61 -9.50 0.47
C ASN A 125 2.84 -9.62 1.37
N VAL A 126 2.63 -9.85 2.67
CA VAL A 126 3.73 -9.87 3.64
C VAL A 126 4.57 -11.14 3.58
N THR A 127 4.09 -12.20 2.92
CA THR A 127 4.70 -13.53 2.90
C THR A 127 5.83 -13.63 1.88
N ASP A 128 5.62 -13.07 0.69
CA ASP A 128 6.50 -13.17 -0.48
C ASP A 128 6.90 -11.81 -1.06
N ALA A 129 6.34 -10.71 -0.54
CA ALA A 129 6.53 -9.34 -1.01
C ALA A 129 6.00 -9.12 -2.44
N ASP A 130 5.06 -9.95 -2.88
CA ASP A 130 4.31 -9.70 -4.10
C ASP A 130 3.37 -8.50 -3.94
N SER A 131 3.09 -7.79 -5.04
CA SER A 131 2.40 -6.50 -4.94
C SER A 131 1.69 -6.06 -6.21
N VAL A 132 0.51 -5.46 -6.02
CA VAL A 132 -0.28 -4.79 -7.08
C VAL A 132 -0.38 -3.30 -6.76
N TRP A 133 -0.22 -2.44 -7.76
CA TRP A 133 -0.23 -0.99 -7.58
C TRP A 133 -1.33 -0.35 -8.43
N MET A 134 -1.98 0.68 -7.90
CA MET A 134 -2.94 1.49 -8.64
C MET A 134 -2.24 2.20 -9.79
N GLU A 135 -2.82 2.13 -10.99
CA GLU A 135 -2.32 2.88 -12.14
C GLU A 135 -2.61 4.39 -11.95
N ILE A 136 -1.57 5.15 -11.63
CA ILE A 136 -1.62 6.62 -11.61
C ILE A 136 -0.85 7.12 -12.84
N PRO A 137 -1.54 7.64 -13.88
CA PRO A 137 -0.91 7.94 -15.17
C PRO A 137 0.21 8.96 -15.10
N ASP A 138 0.04 10.01 -14.29
CA ASP A 138 1.02 11.07 -14.09
C ASP A 138 0.78 11.83 -12.77
N ASP A 139 1.77 12.62 -12.37
CA ASP A 139 1.75 13.39 -11.10
C ASP A 139 0.67 14.50 -11.11
N ASP A 140 0.30 15.00 -12.30
CA ASP A 140 -0.77 15.99 -12.49
C ASP A 140 -2.19 15.36 -12.46
N ASP A 141 -2.29 14.03 -12.53
CA ASP A 141 -3.55 13.27 -12.65
C ASP A 141 -3.75 12.35 -11.41
N LEU A 142 -3.53 12.88 -10.21
CA LEU A 142 -3.78 12.17 -8.96
C LEU A 142 -5.25 11.73 -8.86
N PRO A 143 -5.52 10.54 -8.29
CA PRO A 143 -6.89 10.06 -8.13
C PRO A 143 -7.67 10.94 -7.16
N THR A 144 -8.96 11.09 -7.41
CA THR A 144 -9.88 11.67 -6.43
C THR A 144 -10.08 10.72 -5.24
N ALA A 145 -10.61 11.24 -4.13
CA ALA A 145 -10.93 10.41 -2.97
C ALA A 145 -11.94 9.29 -3.31
N GLU A 146 -12.90 9.56 -4.20
CA GLU A 146 -13.89 8.57 -4.65
C GLU A 146 -13.23 7.45 -5.47
N GLU A 147 -12.35 7.79 -6.42
CA GLU A 147 -11.61 6.80 -7.22
C GLU A 147 -10.68 5.94 -6.35
N LEU A 148 -10.06 6.56 -5.34
CA LEU A 148 -9.19 5.85 -4.41
C LEU A 148 -9.98 4.92 -3.47
N GLU A 149 -11.15 5.37 -3.00
CA GLU A 149 -12.06 4.57 -2.19
C GLU A 149 -12.57 3.36 -2.98
N ASP A 150 -13.03 3.55 -4.22
CA ASP A 150 -13.47 2.46 -5.11
C ASP A 150 -12.36 1.41 -5.29
N TRP A 151 -11.11 1.85 -5.51
CA TRP A 151 -9.97 0.94 -5.65
C TRP A 151 -9.70 0.15 -4.36
N ILE A 152 -9.78 0.80 -3.20
CA ILE A 152 -9.63 0.16 -1.89
C ILE A 152 -10.78 -0.85 -1.63
N GLU A 153 -12.02 -0.53 -1.99
CA GLU A 153 -13.14 -1.47 -1.87
C GLU A 153 -12.93 -2.73 -2.73
N ASP A 154 -12.37 -2.55 -3.93
CA ASP A 154 -12.03 -3.66 -4.82
C ASP A 154 -10.90 -4.54 -4.23
N VAL A 155 -9.92 -3.95 -3.54
CA VAL A 155 -8.91 -4.67 -2.76
C VAL A 155 -9.54 -5.44 -1.60
N LEU A 156 -10.33 -4.77 -0.76
CA LEU A 156 -10.94 -5.38 0.43
C LEU A 156 -11.94 -6.49 0.07
N SER A 157 -12.58 -6.39 -1.09
CA SER A 157 -13.47 -7.44 -1.62
C SER A 157 -12.73 -8.58 -2.32
N GLY A 158 -11.41 -8.46 -2.50
CA GLY A 158 -10.55 -9.44 -3.15
C GLY A 158 -10.63 -9.44 -4.68
N LYS A 159 -11.30 -8.46 -5.29
CA LYS A 159 -11.30 -8.28 -6.76
C LYS A 159 -9.93 -7.84 -7.27
N ILE A 160 -9.21 -7.06 -6.47
CA ILE A 160 -7.80 -6.73 -6.68
C ILE A 160 -7.02 -7.50 -5.61
N ASN A 161 -6.14 -8.39 -6.05
CA ASN A 161 -5.30 -9.20 -5.18
C ASN A 161 -3.98 -9.50 -5.90
N THR A 162 -2.95 -9.91 -5.15
CA THR A 162 -1.62 -10.16 -5.70
C THR A 162 -1.52 -11.48 -6.48
N GLU A 163 -2.43 -12.43 -6.25
CA GLU A 163 -2.35 -13.77 -6.86
C GLU A 163 -2.78 -13.79 -8.33
N ASP A 164 -3.54 -12.80 -8.81
CA ASP A 164 -4.05 -12.73 -10.18
C ASP A 164 -3.02 -12.17 -11.21
N ASP A 165 -1.90 -11.58 -10.76
CA ASP A 165 -0.85 -11.02 -11.63
C ASP A 165 0.09 -12.11 -12.22
N ASP A 166 -0.06 -13.36 -11.78
CA ASP A 166 0.76 -14.50 -12.22
C ASP A 166 0.23 -15.21 -13.49
N GLU A 167 -0.89 -14.78 -14.10
CA GLU A 167 -1.56 -15.51 -15.21
C GLU A 167 -1.13 -15.15 -16.65
N ASP A 168 -0.16 -14.26 -16.90
CA ASP A 168 0.18 -13.81 -18.28
C ASP A 168 1.68 -13.93 -18.65
N ASP A 169 2.23 -15.16 -18.74
CA ASP A 169 3.51 -15.39 -19.46
C ASP A 169 3.70 -16.83 -20.00
N ASP A 170 2.64 -17.48 -20.50
CA ASP A 170 2.69 -18.74 -21.26
C ASP A 170 2.46 -18.50 -22.78
N ASP A 171 3.21 -17.57 -23.40
CA ASP A 171 3.38 -17.55 -24.87
C ASP A 171 4.62 -18.39 -25.25
N ASP A 172 4.38 -19.71 -25.19
CA ASP A 172 5.25 -20.80 -25.60
C ASP A 172 5.37 -20.83 -27.15
N ASP A 173 5.97 -19.80 -27.76
CA ASP A 173 6.20 -19.74 -29.22
C ASP A 173 7.51 -20.44 -29.59
N ASN A 174 7.61 -21.73 -29.21
CA ASN A 174 8.65 -22.64 -29.67
C ASN A 174 8.35 -23.07 -31.11
N SER A 175 8.63 -22.20 -32.08
CA SER A 175 8.64 -22.56 -33.50
C SER A 175 9.96 -23.21 -33.89
N ASP A 176 10.12 -24.46 -33.45
CA ASP A 176 11.01 -25.44 -34.09
C ASP A 176 10.43 -25.80 -35.48
N GLU A 177 10.81 -25.05 -36.52
CA GLU A 177 10.77 -25.57 -37.89
C GLU A 177 12.19 -25.93 -38.32
N GLU A 178 12.58 -27.18 -38.02
CA GLU A 178 13.53 -27.88 -38.86
C GLU A 178 12.94 -28.03 -40.26
N ASP A 179 13.68 -27.60 -41.29
CA ASP A 179 13.67 -28.37 -42.53
C ASP A 179 15.03 -28.32 -43.24
N ASN A 180 15.36 -29.51 -43.70
CA ASN A 180 16.69 -30.01 -44.08
C ASN A 180 17.14 -29.61 -45.49
N ASP A 181 18.46 -29.71 -45.68
CA ASP A 181 19.20 -30.16 -46.88
C ASP A 181 18.82 -29.57 -48.26
N ASP A 182 19.80 -28.95 -48.93
CA ASP A 182 20.43 -29.70 -50.03
C ASP A 182 21.83 -29.18 -50.37
N SER A 183 22.63 -30.12 -50.83
CA SER A 183 24.03 -30.01 -51.24
C SER A 183 24.17 -29.32 -52.60
N ASP A 184 25.44 -29.03 -52.93
CA ASP A 184 26.07 -28.89 -54.26
C ASP A 184 26.79 -27.54 -54.39
N ASP A 185 27.99 -27.40 -54.92
CA ASP A 185 29.17 -28.22 -55.25
C ASP A 185 30.18 -27.18 -55.81
N ASP A 186 31.44 -27.59 -55.98
CA ASP A 186 32.45 -26.98 -56.86
C ASP A 186 33.10 -25.64 -56.43
N ASP A 187 34.35 -25.66 -55.96
CA ASP A 187 35.62 -25.70 -56.73
C ASP A 187 36.05 -24.31 -57.25
N ASP A 188 37.19 -23.80 -56.75
CA ASP A 188 38.42 -23.66 -57.55
C ASP A 188 39.51 -22.81 -56.83
N GLU A 189 40.71 -23.42 -56.75
CA GLU A 189 42.10 -22.92 -56.61
C GLU A 189 42.45 -21.62 -55.86
#